data_AF-A0A7S1RW80-F1
#
_entry.id   AF-A0A7S1RW80-F1
#
_cell.length_a   1.000
_cell.length_b   1.000
_cell.length_c   1.000
_cell.angle_alpha   90.00
_cell.angle_beta   90.00
_cell.angle_gamma   90.00
#
_symmetry.space_group_name_H-M   'P 1'
#
loop_
_entity.id
_entity.type
_entity.pdbx_description
1 polymer ?
#
loop_
_entity_poly.entity_id
_entity_poly.type
_entity_poly.pdbx_seq_one_letter_code
_entity_poly.pdbx_strand_id
1 'polypeptide(L)'
;RRSPSRSASRSDGPRSRRKEEGDKDGDKADGGDRGGDAPGDNEAVTEIVDGVPRVNGDLTWQAQIYVPRPGVVYRPGQKPVTLCIRGPSRPSKESAQDDARKLESAFKDGGIKEVRKV
;
A
#
# COMPACT_ATOMS: atom_id res chain seq x y z
N ARG A 1 35.32 -48.12 14.76
CA ARG A 1 35.16 -48.54 13.34
C ARG A 1 34.17 -47.59 12.68
N ARG A 2 34.51 -47.10 11.48
CA ARG A 2 33.89 -45.98 10.76
C ARG A 2 33.08 -46.53 9.57
N SER A 3 31.90 -45.95 9.31
CA SER A 3 31.07 -45.99 8.07
C SER A 3 30.26 -47.29 7.77
N PRO A 4 29.19 -47.25 6.92
CA PRO A 4 28.75 -46.18 6.00
C PRO A 4 27.22 -45.84 5.92
N SER A 5 27.00 -44.67 5.30
CA SER A 5 25.83 -44.06 4.64
C SER A 5 24.62 -44.91 4.19
N ARG A 6 23.41 -44.36 4.35
CA ARG A 6 22.33 -44.50 3.35
C ARG A 6 21.50 -43.22 3.24
N SER A 7 21.68 -42.58 2.09
CA SER A 7 20.95 -41.41 1.59
C SER A 7 19.47 -41.77 1.34
N ALA A 8 18.55 -41.02 1.93
CA ALA A 8 17.13 -41.11 1.61
C ALA A 8 16.77 -40.00 0.61
N SER A 9 16.70 -40.40 -0.66
CA SER A 9 16.31 -39.60 -1.81
C SER A 9 14.93 -38.97 -1.61
N ARG A 10 14.83 -37.64 -1.65
CA ARG A 10 13.55 -36.94 -1.79
C ARG A 10 13.35 -36.63 -3.26
N SER A 11 12.30 -37.23 -3.82
CA SER A 11 11.90 -37.18 -5.22
C SER A 11 11.49 -35.76 -5.61
N ASP A 12 12.19 -35.19 -6.60
CA ASP A 12 11.76 -34.01 -7.34
C ASP A 12 10.64 -34.43 -8.31
N GLY A 13 9.44 -33.90 -8.10
CA GLY A 13 8.27 -34.19 -8.93
C GLY A 13 8.15 -33.18 -10.07
N PRO A 14 7.99 -33.60 -11.34
CA PRO A 14 7.84 -32.68 -12.45
C PRO A 14 6.42 -32.09 -12.49
N ARG A 15 6.29 -30.77 -12.30
CA ARG A 15 5.06 -30.04 -12.65
C ARG A 15 5.19 -29.42 -14.04
N SER A 16 4.73 -30.21 -15.00
CA SER A 16 4.38 -29.80 -16.35
C SER A 16 3.02 -29.09 -16.38
N ARG A 17 2.83 -28.22 -17.38
CA ARG A 17 1.61 -27.54 -17.88
C ARG A 17 1.36 -26.16 -17.25
N ARG A 18 1.11 -25.07 -17.98
CA ARG A 18 0.71 -24.93 -19.39
C ARG A 18 1.04 -23.49 -19.84
N LYS A 19 1.53 -23.37 -21.07
CA LYS A 19 1.63 -22.14 -21.85
C LYS A 19 0.22 -21.82 -22.36
N GLU A 20 -0.31 -20.65 -22.05
CA GLU A 20 -1.38 -20.02 -22.83
C GLU A 20 -1.04 -18.54 -23.01
N GLU A 21 -0.71 -18.21 -24.26
CA GLU A 21 -0.69 -16.87 -24.82
C GLU A 21 -2.14 -16.35 -24.84
N GLY A 22 -2.31 -15.11 -24.41
CA GLY A 22 -3.60 -14.43 -24.32
C GLY A 22 -3.41 -12.94 -24.45
N ASP A 23 -3.18 -12.52 -25.70
CA ASP A 23 -3.29 -11.16 -26.21
C ASP A 23 -4.66 -10.57 -25.86
N LYS A 24 -4.70 -9.45 -25.12
CA LYS A 24 -5.78 -8.45 -25.18
C LYS A 24 -5.23 -7.06 -24.90
N ASP A 25 -5.10 -6.32 -25.99
CA ASP A 25 -5.21 -4.87 -26.07
C ASP A 25 -6.27 -4.32 -25.11
N GLY A 26 -5.87 -3.27 -24.41
CA GLY A 26 -6.69 -2.52 -23.47
C GLY A 26 -6.11 -1.13 -23.28
N ASP A 27 -6.04 -0.39 -24.39
CA ASP A 27 -5.81 1.05 -24.44
C ASP A 27 -6.71 1.75 -23.42
N LYS A 28 -6.10 2.33 -22.39
CA LYS A 28 -6.63 3.54 -21.75
C LYS A 28 -5.48 4.41 -21.32
N ALA A 29 -5.22 5.35 -22.21
CA ALA A 29 -4.46 6.55 -22.01
C ALA A 29 -4.90 7.33 -20.74
N ASP A 30 -3.94 8.15 -20.33
CA ASP A 30 -4.13 9.54 -19.94
C ASP A 30 -4.28 9.87 -18.45
N GLY A 31 -3.36 10.72 -17.99
CA GLY A 31 -3.79 11.88 -17.21
C GLY A 31 -3.86 11.69 -15.70
N GLY A 32 -2.84 11.08 -15.11
CA GLY A 32 -2.55 11.25 -13.68
C GLY A 32 -1.53 12.36 -13.46
N ASP A 33 -1.73 13.55 -14.02
CA ASP A 33 -1.09 14.77 -13.53
C ASP A 33 -1.48 14.93 -12.06
N ARG A 34 -0.56 14.56 -11.17
CA ARG A 34 -0.52 15.06 -9.81
C ARG A 34 0.86 15.62 -9.65
N GLY A 35 0.93 16.93 -9.93
CA GLY A 35 2.09 17.76 -9.69
C GLY A 35 2.86 17.30 -8.47
N GLY A 36 4.11 16.93 -8.70
CA GLY A 36 5.11 16.85 -7.65
C GLY A 36 5.44 18.27 -7.18
N ASP A 37 4.47 18.98 -6.62
CA ASP A 37 4.75 20.06 -5.68
C ASP A 37 5.33 19.38 -4.46
N ALA A 38 6.65 19.50 -4.29
CA ALA A 38 7.33 19.09 -3.09
C ALA A 38 6.67 19.82 -1.91
N PRO A 39 5.92 19.13 -1.02
CA PRO A 39 5.32 19.81 0.10
C PRO A 39 6.44 20.21 1.05
N GLY A 40 6.44 21.48 1.47
CA GLY A 40 7.38 21.99 2.46
C GLY A 40 7.32 21.14 3.73
N ASP A 41 8.34 20.31 3.92
CA ASP A 41 8.81 19.56 5.11
C ASP A 41 7.82 18.93 6.12
N ASN A 42 6.49 19.11 6.05
CA ASN A 42 5.55 18.66 7.10
C ASN A 42 4.13 18.32 6.61
N GLU A 43 3.84 18.30 5.31
CA GLU A 43 2.47 18.02 4.85
C GLU A 43 2.20 16.51 4.73
N ALA A 44 1.09 16.05 5.30
CA ALA A 44 0.64 14.68 5.16
C ALA A 44 -0.09 14.50 3.82
N VAL A 45 0.14 13.37 3.16
CA VAL A 45 -0.48 13.06 1.85
C VAL A 45 -1.51 11.97 2.03
N THR A 46 -2.74 12.18 1.55
CA THR A 46 -3.79 11.14 1.54
C THR A 46 -4.03 10.57 0.16
N GLU A 47 -4.26 9.26 0.10
CA GLU A 47 -4.56 8.53 -1.15
C GLU A 47 -5.70 7.53 -0.93
N ILE A 48 -6.51 7.30 -1.97
CA ILE A 48 -7.48 6.20 -2.00
C ILE A 48 -6.89 5.07 -2.83
N VAL A 49 -6.76 3.90 -2.23
CA VAL A 49 -6.25 2.70 -2.87
C VAL A 49 -7.30 1.60 -2.91
N ASP A 50 -7.03 0.55 -3.67
CA ASP A 50 -7.78 -0.69 -3.60
C ASP A 50 -7.58 -1.37 -2.24
N GLY A 51 -8.69 -1.68 -1.59
CA GLY A 51 -8.73 -2.37 -0.30
C GLY A 51 -8.72 -3.89 -0.46
N VAL A 52 -8.88 -4.59 0.67
CA VAL A 52 -9.00 -6.05 0.66
C VAL A 52 -10.34 -6.44 0.02
N PRO A 53 -10.35 -7.24 -1.07
CA PRO A 53 -11.60 -7.69 -1.68
C PRO A 53 -12.47 -8.45 -0.68
N ARG A 54 -13.79 -8.34 -0.84
CA ARG A 54 -14.75 -9.10 -0.03
C ARG A 54 -14.71 -10.59 -0.43
N VAL A 55 -15.32 -11.44 0.41
CA VAL A 55 -15.40 -12.90 0.17
C VAL A 55 -16.11 -13.26 -1.13
N ASN A 56 -16.99 -12.38 -1.63
CA ASN A 56 -17.69 -12.54 -2.91
C ASN A 56 -16.88 -12.01 -4.11
N GLY A 57 -15.66 -11.51 -3.90
CA GLY A 57 -14.80 -10.94 -4.94
C GLY A 57 -15.02 -9.44 -5.20
N ASP A 58 -15.97 -8.80 -4.52
CA ASP A 58 -16.21 -7.37 -4.71
C ASP A 58 -14.99 -6.55 -4.29
N LEU A 59 -14.62 -5.59 -5.14
CA LEU A 59 -13.58 -4.61 -4.84
C LEU A 59 -14.02 -3.75 -3.66
N THR A 60 -13.04 -3.39 -2.82
CA THR A 60 -13.21 -2.42 -1.75
C THR A 60 -12.19 -1.31 -1.92
N TRP A 61 -12.38 -0.21 -1.20
CA TRP A 61 -11.51 0.96 -1.23
C TRP A 61 -11.03 1.27 0.17
N GLN A 62 -9.81 1.78 0.28
CA GLN A 62 -9.22 2.13 1.57
C GLN A 62 -8.52 3.48 1.47
N ALA A 63 -8.78 4.34 2.44
CA ALA A 63 -8.01 5.57 2.61
C ALA A 63 -6.65 5.24 3.22
N GLN A 64 -5.60 5.89 2.72
CA GLN A 64 -4.27 5.87 3.30
C GLN A 64 -3.80 7.29 3.54
N ILE A 65 -3.07 7.51 4.62
CA ILE A 65 -2.37 8.77 4.88
C ILE A 65 -0.90 8.49 5.14
N TYR A 66 -0.04 9.25 4.47
CA TYR A 66 1.42 9.24 4.64
C TYR A 66 1.82 10.44 5.47
N VAL A 67 2.29 10.18 6.69
CA VAL A 67 2.66 11.22 7.66
C VAL A 67 4.17 11.19 7.92
N PRO A 68 4.88 12.33 8.00
CA PRO A 68 6.29 12.35 8.36
C PRO A 68 6.56 11.70 9.71
N ARG A 69 7.61 10.87 9.82
CA ARG A 69 7.96 10.22 11.09
C ARG A 69 8.47 11.28 12.10
N PRO A 70 7.89 11.37 13.30
CA PRO A 70 8.27 12.38 14.28
C PRO A 70 9.63 12.03 14.91
N GLY A 71 10.40 13.06 15.25
CA GLY A 71 11.69 12.91 15.96
C GLY A 71 12.85 12.41 15.08
N VAL A 72 12.68 12.42 13.75
CA VAL A 72 13.77 12.11 12.82
C VAL A 72 14.29 13.40 12.20
N VAL A 73 15.58 13.68 12.41
CA VAL A 73 16.28 14.77 11.72
C VAL A 73 16.81 14.22 10.41
N TYR A 74 16.35 14.79 9.30
CA TYR A 74 16.77 14.38 7.96
C TYR A 74 18.00 15.18 7.53
N ARG A 75 18.93 14.52 6.84
CA ARG A 75 20.04 15.24 6.19
C ARG A 75 19.52 15.94 4.93
N PRO A 76 20.10 17.09 4.55
CA PRO A 76 19.78 17.72 3.27
C PRO A 76 19.94 16.73 2.11
N GLY A 77 18.91 16.62 1.27
CA GLY A 77 18.89 15.70 0.12
C GLY A 77 18.39 14.28 0.42
N GLN A 78 18.08 13.93 1.67
CA GLN A 78 17.41 12.67 1.99
C GLN A 78 15.89 12.81 1.90
N LYS A 79 15.23 11.82 1.29
CA LYS A 79 13.76 11.74 1.29
C LYS A 79 13.26 11.54 2.74
N PRO A 80 12.31 12.34 3.22
CA PRO A 80 11.69 12.14 4.53
C PRO A 80 11.08 10.75 4.66
N VAL A 81 11.27 10.13 5.82
CA VAL A 81 10.67 8.83 6.12
C VAL A 81 9.21 9.07 6.53
N THR A 82 8.28 8.52 5.77
CA THR A 82 6.85 8.62 6.07
C THR A 82 6.34 7.32 6.71
N LEU A 83 5.31 7.46 7.54
CA LEU A 83 4.51 6.36 8.07
C LEU A 83 3.20 6.31 7.28
N CYS A 84 2.83 5.12 6.81
CA CYS A 84 1.51 4.89 6.21
C CYS A 84 0.54 4.44 7.30
N ILE A 85 -0.57 5.17 7.46
CA ILE A 85 -1.71 4.75 8.29
C ILE A 85 -2.87 4.48 7.34
N ARG A 86 -3.51 3.32 7.50
CA ARG A 86 -4.61 2.86 6.64
C ARG A 86 -5.93 2.91 7.41
N GLY A 87 -6.94 3.51 6.80
CA GLY A 87 -8.31 3.53 7.32
C GLY A 87 -9.06 2.21 7.10
N PRO A 88 -10.35 2.12 7.42
CA PRO A 88 -11.15 0.93 7.18
C PRO A 88 -11.41 0.68 5.68
N SER A 89 -11.65 -0.58 5.30
CA SER A 89 -12.07 -0.91 3.93
C SER A 89 -13.56 -0.58 3.73
N ARG A 90 -13.86 0.16 2.67
CA ARG A 90 -15.19 0.63 2.31
C ARG A 90 -15.70 -0.01 1.02
N PRO A 91 -17.02 -0.24 0.88
CA PRO A 91 -17.63 -0.71 -0.35
C PRO A 91 -17.89 0.41 -1.38
N SER A 92 -17.45 1.65 -1.13
CA SER A 92 -17.50 2.71 -2.13
C SER A 92 -16.27 3.61 -2.00
N LYS A 93 -15.83 4.17 -3.13
CA LYS A 93 -14.76 5.17 -3.16
C LYS A 93 -15.12 6.43 -2.37
N GLU A 94 -16.38 6.83 -2.42
CA GLU A 94 -16.89 8.03 -1.74
C GLU A 94 -16.76 7.92 -0.22
N SER A 95 -17.16 6.78 0.37
CA SER A 95 -16.95 6.57 1.82
C SER A 95 -15.47 6.52 2.19
N ALA A 96 -14.60 6.00 1.32
CA ALA A 96 -13.16 6.04 1.55
C ALA A 96 -12.60 7.48 1.43
N GLN A 97 -13.16 8.31 0.54
CA GLN A 97 -12.79 9.74 0.45
C GLN A 97 -13.17 10.50 1.72
N ASP A 98 -14.33 10.23 2.31
CA ASP A 98 -14.70 10.81 3.59
C ASP A 98 -13.77 10.39 4.72
N ASP A 99 -13.32 9.14 4.73
CA ASP A 99 -12.30 8.68 5.67
C ASP A 99 -10.95 9.38 5.44
N ALA A 100 -10.54 9.59 4.18
CA ALA A 100 -9.32 10.35 3.87
C ALA A 100 -9.39 11.79 4.40
N ARG A 101 -10.52 12.48 4.23
CA ARG A 101 -10.77 13.82 4.80
C ARG A 101 -10.68 13.83 6.33
N LYS A 102 -11.20 12.79 6.99
CA LYS A 102 -11.09 12.64 8.45
C LYS A 102 -9.66 12.41 8.90
N LEU A 103 -8.91 11.55 8.20
CA LEU A 103 -7.49 11.31 8.49
C LEU A 103 -6.66 12.59 8.32
N GLU A 104 -6.91 13.35 7.25
CA GLU A 104 -6.24 14.63 7.01
C GLU A 104 -6.57 15.67 8.09
N SER A 105 -7.85 15.79 8.45
CA SER A 105 -8.31 16.72 9.49
C SER A 105 -7.70 16.36 10.85
N ALA A 106 -7.72 15.07 11.22
CA ALA A 106 -7.09 14.60 12.45
C ALA A 106 -5.58 14.87 12.49
N PHE A 107 -4.88 14.74 11.35
CA PHE A 107 -3.46 15.09 11.28
C PHE A 107 -3.24 16.59 11.51
N LYS A 108 -4.08 17.46 10.94
CA LYS A 108 -4.01 18.91 11.16
C LYS A 108 -4.30 19.28 12.61
N ASP A 109 -5.22 18.58 13.26
CA ASP A 109 -5.66 18.91 14.63
C ASP A 109 -4.66 18.48 15.71
N GLY A 110 -4.02 17.31 15.56
CA GLY A 110 -3.12 16.79 16.61
C GLY A 110 -2.06 15.82 16.11
N GLY A 111 -1.78 15.84 14.81
CA GLY A 111 -0.78 15.00 14.18
C GLY A 111 -1.10 13.51 14.29
N ILE A 112 -0.05 12.70 14.29
CA ILE A 112 -0.14 11.23 14.19
C ILE A 112 -0.96 10.60 15.32
N LYS A 113 -0.97 11.22 16.51
CA LYS A 113 -1.70 10.69 17.67
C LYS A 113 -3.22 10.72 17.43
N GLU A 114 -3.73 11.76 16.80
CA GLU A 114 -5.15 11.88 16.48
C GLU A 114 -5.54 11.03 15.26
N VAL A 115 -4.67 10.98 14.24
CA VAL A 115 -4.89 10.13 13.05
C VAL A 115 -5.14 8.66 13.43
N ARG A 116 -4.44 8.15 14.45
CA ARG A 116 -4.59 6.75 14.91
C ARG A 116 -5.90 6.44 15.64
N LYS A 117 -6.70 7.47 15.96
CA LYS A 117 -7.99 7.32 16.64
C LYS A 117 -9.18 7.34 15.67
N VAL A 118 -8.94 7.69 14.41
CA VAL A 118 -9.92 7.67 13.31
C VAL A 118 -10.21 6.24 12.90
#